data_AF-A0A832M462-F1
#
_entry.id   AF-A0A832M462-F1
#
_cell.length_a   1.000
_cell.length_b   1.000
_cell.length_c   1.000
_cell.angle_alpha   90.00
_cell.angle_beta   90.00
_cell.angle_gamma   90.00
#
_symmetry.space_group_name_H-M   'P 1'
#
loop_
_entity.id
_entity.type
_entity.pdbx_description
1 polymer ?
#
loop_
_entity_poly.entity_id
_entity_poly.type
_entity_poly.pdbx_seq_one_letter_code
_entity_poly.pdbx_strand_id
1 'polypeptide(L)'
;MENKKILYVLYVIIGVLVLIIVVGGIFFFTNKCGQKNIQPSASDQENQITPIAETTMVDCGELKDPQCFLSKLNGCLPVKAKLIGNDGSSIEIAILGVENEKCHFQRKINGKVDLNCFFPKGTLSWETIDQTFGNDRGLQKVVDDACKPAGW
;
A
#
# COMPACT_ATOMS: atom_id res chain seq x y z
N MET A 1 -41.60 -36.36 8.12
CA MET A 1 -40.28 -36.75 7.56
C MET A 1 -39.47 -35.56 7.03
N GLU A 2 -40.01 -34.34 7.05
CA GLU A 2 -39.36 -33.15 6.44
C GLU A 2 -38.36 -32.46 7.35
N ASN A 3 -38.58 -32.45 8.67
CA ASN A 3 -37.66 -31.80 9.63
C ASN A 3 -36.27 -32.45 9.69
N LYS A 4 -36.16 -33.76 9.40
CA LYS A 4 -34.87 -34.47 9.35
C LYS A 4 -34.05 -34.07 8.12
N LYS A 5 -34.70 -33.71 7.00
CA LYS A 5 -34.02 -33.26 5.78
C LYS A 5 -33.46 -31.85 5.95
N ILE A 6 -34.22 -30.95 6.59
CA ILE A 6 -33.78 -29.57 6.87
C ILE A 6 -32.57 -29.56 7.82
N LEU A 7 -32.61 -30.38 8.88
CA LEU A 7 -31.50 -30.50 9.82
C LEU A 7 -30.23 -31.06 9.15
N TYR A 8 -30.39 -32.02 8.24
CA TYR A 8 -29.29 -32.60 7.47
C TYR A 8 -28.64 -31.59 6.52
N VAL A 9 -29.45 -30.79 5.81
CA VAL A 9 -28.94 -29.73 4.91
C VAL A 9 -28.17 -28.67 5.70
N LEU A 10 -28.69 -28.24 6.86
CA LEU A 10 -27.99 -27.31 7.75
C LEU A 10 -26.64 -27.86 8.23
N TYR A 11 -26.58 -29.15 8.58
CA TYR A 11 -25.35 -29.79 9.04
C TYR A 11 -24.30 -29.89 7.91
N VAL A 12 -24.73 -30.18 6.68
CA VAL A 12 -23.85 -30.20 5.50
C VAL A 12 -23.28 -28.81 5.20
N ILE A 13 -24.10 -27.76 5.28
CA ILE A 13 -23.63 -26.37 5.07
C ILE A 13 -22.61 -25.96 6.12
N ILE A 14 -22.86 -26.26 7.40
CA ILE A 14 -21.92 -25.98 8.49
C ILE A 14 -20.61 -26.77 8.30
N GLY A 15 -20.70 -28.05 7.93
CA GLY A 15 -19.52 -28.88 7.66
C GLY A 15 -18.64 -28.31 6.54
N VAL A 16 -19.25 -27.82 5.46
CA VAL A 16 -18.52 -27.19 4.34
C VAL A 16 -17.86 -25.88 4.77
N LEU A 17 -18.54 -25.04 5.56
CA LEU A 17 -17.97 -23.79 6.08
C LEU A 17 -16.73 -24.03 6.97
N VAL A 18 -16.79 -25.04 7.85
CA VAL A 18 -15.64 -25.41 8.70
C VAL A 18 -14.47 -25.89 7.85
N LEU A 19 -14.74 -26.66 6.78
CA LEU A 19 -13.70 -27.20 5.91
C LEU A 19 -12.98 -26.09 5.11
N ILE A 20 -13.69 -25.05 4.69
CA ILE A 20 -13.12 -23.87 4.03
C ILE A 20 -12.19 -23.10 4.97
N ILE A 21 -12.57 -22.95 6.25
CA ILE A 21 -11.74 -22.24 7.26
C ILE A 21 -10.45 -23.03 7.55
N VAL A 22 -10.51 -24.35 7.63
CA VAL A 22 -9.31 -25.18 7.88
C VAL A 22 -8.37 -25.14 6.68
N VAL A 23 -8.88 -25.28 5.44
CA VAL A 23 -8.03 -25.24 4.24
C VAL A 23 -7.50 -23.83 3.97
N GLY A 24 -8.32 -22.79 4.12
CA GLY A 24 -7.92 -21.39 3.98
C GLY A 24 -6.97 -20.91 5.08
N GLY A 25 -7.16 -21.40 6.31
CA GLY A 25 -6.28 -21.11 7.45
C GLY A 25 -4.90 -21.72 7.29
N ILE A 26 -4.79 -22.97 6.81
CA ILE A 26 -3.49 -23.62 6.57
C ILE A 26 -2.72 -22.92 5.45
N PHE A 27 -3.41 -22.42 4.40
CA PHE A 27 -2.76 -21.69 3.31
C PHE A 27 -2.19 -20.33 3.72
N PHE A 28 -2.72 -19.71 4.79
CA PHE A 28 -2.25 -18.41 5.28
C PHE A 28 -1.01 -18.52 6.20
N PHE A 29 -0.71 -19.69 6.76
CA PHE A 29 0.43 -19.87 7.68
C PHE A 29 1.73 -20.38 7.05
N THR A 30 1.74 -20.83 5.79
CA THR A 30 2.95 -21.39 5.13
C THR A 30 3.79 -20.37 4.34
N ASN A 31 3.35 -19.11 4.23
CA ASN A 31 4.09 -18.04 3.53
C ASN A 31 4.84 -17.06 4.45
N LYS A 32 5.35 -17.52 5.60
CA LYS A 32 6.46 -16.82 6.29
C LYS A 32 7.79 -17.39 5.80
N CYS A 33 8.31 -16.80 4.72
CA CYS A 33 9.69 -16.97 4.31
C CYS A 33 10.63 -16.68 5.48
N GLY A 34 11.56 -17.60 5.72
CA GLY A 34 12.58 -17.49 6.75
C GLY A 34 13.63 -16.43 6.41
N GLN A 35 14.05 -15.69 7.43
CA GLN A 35 15.38 -15.12 7.48
C GLN A 35 16.22 -15.93 8.47
N LYS A 36 17.31 -16.50 7.94
CA LYS A 36 18.39 -17.12 8.70
C LYS A 36 19.02 -16.09 9.64
N ASN A 37 19.27 -16.54 10.86
CA ASN A 37 20.23 -15.98 11.80
C ASN A 37 21.61 -15.79 11.15
N ILE A 38 22.20 -14.60 11.28
CA ILE A 38 23.65 -14.43 11.41
C ILE A 38 23.89 -13.51 12.62
N GLN A 39 24.77 -13.97 13.50
CA GLN A 39 25.03 -13.56 14.88
C GLN A 39 25.80 -12.23 15.04
N PRO A 40 25.95 -11.71 16.29
CA PRO A 40 26.18 -10.31 16.61
C PRO A 40 27.67 -9.96 16.62
N SER A 41 27.97 -8.68 16.41
CA SER A 41 29.23 -8.10 16.86
C SER A 41 28.93 -6.85 17.68
N ALA A 42 29.39 -6.86 18.92
CA ALA A 42 29.31 -5.75 19.85
C ALA A 42 30.38 -4.71 19.54
N SER A 43 30.00 -3.43 19.56
CA SER A 43 30.81 -2.34 20.14
C SER A 43 29.93 -1.12 20.35
N ASP A 44 29.84 -0.77 21.63
CA ASP A 44 29.81 0.56 22.22
C ASP A 44 28.59 1.49 22.09
N GLN A 45 28.17 1.95 23.26
CA GLN A 45 27.17 2.97 23.54
C GLN A 45 27.62 4.34 23.00
N GLU A 46 26.75 5.07 22.29
CA GLU A 46 26.47 6.48 22.59
C GLU A 46 25.24 6.99 21.80
N ASN A 47 24.30 7.64 22.51
CA ASN A 47 23.18 8.48 22.04
C ASN A 47 22.41 8.09 20.76
N GLN A 48 21.24 7.48 21.00
CA GLN A 48 20.25 7.09 20.00
C GLN A 48 19.48 8.31 19.45
N ILE A 49 20.02 8.95 18.42
CA ILE A 49 19.21 9.60 17.37
C ILE A 49 19.19 8.58 16.24
N THR A 50 18.05 7.91 16.04
CA THR A 50 17.87 6.96 14.94
C THR A 50 18.16 7.68 13.62
N PRO A 51 19.20 7.31 12.87
CA PRO A 51 19.38 7.85 11.54
C PRO A 51 18.24 7.25 10.71
N ILE A 52 17.35 8.11 10.22
CA ILE A 52 16.42 7.76 9.14
C ILE A 52 17.31 7.20 8.04
N ALA A 53 17.21 5.90 7.76
CA ALA A 53 17.93 5.29 6.66
C ALA A 53 17.69 6.16 5.42
N GLU A 54 18.76 6.76 4.88
CA GLU A 54 18.73 7.49 3.62
C GLU A 54 18.31 6.49 2.54
N THR A 55 17.00 6.37 2.38
CA THR A 55 16.39 5.52 1.39
C THR A 55 16.45 6.34 0.10
N THR A 56 17.36 5.94 -0.77
CA THR A 56 17.58 6.58 -2.07
C THR A 56 16.27 6.57 -2.85
N MET A 57 15.77 7.77 -3.16
CA MET A 57 14.55 7.96 -3.94
C MET A 57 14.74 7.40 -5.35
N VAL A 58 13.98 6.38 -5.73
CA VAL A 58 14.07 5.78 -7.08
C VAL A 58 13.30 6.63 -8.08
N ASP A 59 13.92 7.01 -9.20
CA ASP A 59 13.28 7.71 -10.30
C ASP A 59 12.88 6.72 -11.40
N CYS A 60 11.59 6.51 -11.60
CA CYS A 60 11.07 5.66 -12.67
C CYS A 60 10.90 6.41 -14.01
N GLY A 61 11.26 7.70 -14.08
CA GLY A 61 11.11 8.51 -15.27
C GLY A 61 9.64 8.78 -15.61
N GLU A 62 9.29 8.67 -16.89
CA GLU A 62 7.92 8.80 -17.35
C GLU A 62 7.12 7.50 -17.10
N LEU A 63 5.88 7.64 -16.66
CA LEU A 63 4.97 6.54 -16.32
C LEU A 63 4.39 5.80 -17.56
N LYS A 64 5.23 5.59 -18.59
CA LYS A 64 4.91 4.81 -19.80
C LYS A 64 4.88 3.31 -19.49
N ASP A 65 5.73 2.85 -18.58
CA ASP A 65 5.71 1.51 -18.02
C ASP A 65 5.57 1.59 -16.49
N PRO A 66 4.37 1.29 -15.94
CA PRO A 66 4.09 1.51 -14.52
C PRO A 66 4.81 0.49 -13.62
N GLN A 67 5.43 -0.57 -14.14
CA GLN A 67 6.00 -1.66 -13.33
C GLN A 67 7.05 -1.18 -12.32
N CYS A 68 7.91 -0.24 -12.72
CA CYS A 68 8.90 0.34 -11.82
C CYS A 68 8.24 0.97 -10.59
N PHE A 69 7.22 1.82 -10.79
CA PHE A 69 6.53 2.51 -9.72
C PHE A 69 5.67 1.55 -8.88
N LEU A 70 4.91 0.65 -9.54
CA LEU A 70 4.03 -0.32 -8.88
C LEU A 70 4.80 -1.30 -7.98
N SER A 71 6.01 -1.71 -8.38
CA SER A 71 6.85 -2.60 -7.56
C SER A 71 7.23 -1.99 -6.21
N LYS A 72 7.24 -0.65 -6.11
CA LYS A 72 7.57 0.12 -4.91
C LYS A 72 6.34 0.54 -4.12
N LEU A 73 5.20 0.69 -4.81
CA LEU A 73 3.91 1.08 -4.26
C LEU A 73 3.48 0.23 -3.06
N ASN A 74 3.46 -1.09 -3.24
CA ASN A 74 3.00 -2.03 -2.19
C ASN A 74 3.87 -2.00 -0.93
N GLY A 75 5.14 -1.64 -1.08
CA GLY A 75 6.10 -1.56 0.02
C GLY A 75 6.22 -0.18 0.66
N CYS A 76 5.47 0.82 0.19
CA CYS A 76 5.65 2.21 0.57
C CYS A 76 7.12 2.65 0.42
N LEU A 77 7.79 2.19 -0.63
CA LEU A 77 9.20 2.46 -0.83
C LEU A 77 9.38 3.78 -1.57
N PRO A 78 10.44 4.56 -1.26
CA PRO A 78 10.70 5.83 -1.92
C PRO A 78 10.83 5.71 -3.44
N VAL A 79 9.89 6.30 -4.17
CA VAL A 79 9.84 6.26 -5.64
C VAL A 79 9.13 7.49 -6.18
N LYS A 80 9.58 8.00 -7.33
CA LYS A 80 8.88 9.05 -8.09
C LYS A 80 8.74 8.68 -9.55
N ALA A 81 7.72 9.25 -10.19
CA ALA A 81 7.49 9.13 -11.61
C ALA A 81 6.77 10.39 -12.13
N LYS A 82 6.91 10.63 -13.43
CA LYS A 82 6.34 11.78 -14.13
C LYS A 82 5.24 11.36 -15.09
N LEU A 83 4.20 12.17 -15.15
CA LEU A 83 3.04 12.06 -16.01
C LEU A 83 2.86 13.40 -16.72
N ILE A 84 2.35 13.37 -17.95
CA ILE A 84 1.94 14.57 -18.67
C ILE A 84 0.42 14.56 -18.71
N GLY A 85 -0.20 15.60 -18.13
CA GLY A 85 -1.64 15.81 -18.18
C GLY A 85 -2.12 16.08 -19.60
N ASN A 86 -3.41 15.87 -19.86
CA ASN A 86 -4.01 16.13 -21.17
C ASN A 86 -3.95 17.62 -21.56
N ASP A 87 -3.84 18.50 -20.56
CA ASP A 87 -3.64 19.94 -20.68
C ASP A 87 -2.17 20.35 -20.87
N GLY A 88 -1.25 19.38 -20.93
CA GLY A 88 0.19 19.62 -21.00
C GLY A 88 0.85 19.89 -19.65
N SER A 89 0.11 19.85 -18.54
CA SER A 89 0.68 20.03 -17.20
C SER A 89 1.65 18.90 -16.84
N SER A 90 2.79 19.26 -16.23
CA SER A 90 3.75 18.27 -15.73
C SER A 90 3.33 17.81 -14.34
N ILE A 91 2.97 16.54 -14.21
CA ILE A 91 2.51 15.94 -12.96
C ILE A 91 3.61 15.01 -12.46
N GLU A 92 4.09 15.22 -11.25
CA GLU A 92 5.02 14.30 -10.57
C GLU A 92 4.26 13.61 -9.44
N ILE A 93 4.29 12.28 -9.41
CA ILE A 93 3.83 11.51 -8.27
C ILE A 93 5.02 10.90 -7.55
N ALA A 94 4.95 10.87 -6.23
CA ALA A 94 6.00 10.37 -5.38
C ALA A 94 5.42 9.60 -4.19
N ILE A 95 6.07 8.51 -3.82
CA ILE A 95 5.94 7.86 -2.53
C ILE A 95 7.20 8.23 -1.78
N LEU A 96 7.08 8.92 -0.65
CA LEU A 96 8.24 9.40 0.12
C LEU A 96 8.71 8.36 1.15
N GLY A 97 7.88 7.36 1.45
CA GLY A 97 8.19 6.33 2.42
C GLY A 97 7.03 6.07 3.38
N VAL A 98 7.37 5.50 4.53
CA VAL A 98 6.47 5.39 5.67
C VAL A 98 6.74 6.53 6.66
N GLU A 99 5.71 7.29 6.98
CA GLU A 99 5.72 8.37 7.97
C GLU A 99 4.55 8.18 8.93
N ASN A 100 4.80 8.17 10.24
CA ASN A 100 3.78 7.94 11.27
C ASN A 100 2.92 6.69 11.00
N GLU A 101 3.59 5.58 10.63
CA GLU A 101 2.97 4.30 10.25
C GLU A 101 2.09 4.32 8.99
N LYS A 102 2.03 5.43 8.27
CA LYS A 102 1.27 5.63 7.04
C LYS A 102 2.18 5.78 5.83
N CYS A 103 1.70 5.41 4.66
CA CYS A 103 2.36 5.61 3.38
C CYS A 103 2.24 7.07 2.97
N HIS A 104 3.36 7.80 2.88
CA HIS A 104 3.36 9.18 2.46
C HIS A 104 3.40 9.24 0.93
N PHE A 105 2.26 9.57 0.33
CA PHE A 105 2.12 9.84 -1.10
C PHE A 105 2.02 11.34 -1.34
N GLN A 106 2.72 11.84 -2.36
CA GLN A 106 2.73 13.23 -2.75
C GLN A 106 2.49 13.37 -4.24
N ARG A 107 1.67 14.34 -4.62
CA ARG A 107 1.51 14.78 -6.00
C ARG A 107 1.96 16.22 -6.14
N LYS A 108 2.71 16.50 -7.20
CA LYS A 108 3.06 17.84 -7.64
C LYS A 108 2.50 18.11 -9.03
N ILE A 109 2.05 19.33 -9.25
CA ILE A 109 1.62 19.84 -10.55
C ILE A 109 2.51 21.04 -10.87
N ASN A 110 3.17 21.00 -12.03
CA ASN A 110 4.11 22.03 -12.50
C ASN A 110 5.19 22.37 -11.45
N GLY A 111 5.71 21.33 -10.78
CA GLY A 111 6.77 21.44 -9.77
C GLY A 111 6.31 21.91 -8.38
N LYS A 112 5.04 22.30 -8.22
CA LYS A 112 4.46 22.69 -6.93
C LYS A 112 3.72 21.52 -6.31
N VAL A 113 3.91 21.30 -5.01
CA VAL A 113 3.12 20.30 -4.28
C VAL A 113 1.66 20.74 -4.35
N ASP A 114 0.80 19.81 -4.74
CA ASP A 114 -0.63 20.00 -4.93
C ASP A 114 -1.43 19.15 -3.94
N LEU A 115 -0.93 17.94 -3.66
CA LEU A 115 -1.58 16.99 -2.76
C LEU A 115 -0.54 16.28 -1.89
N ASN A 116 -0.80 16.21 -0.58
CA ASN A 116 -0.08 15.36 0.36
C ASN A 116 -1.05 14.37 0.99
N CYS A 117 -0.72 13.08 0.95
CA CYS A 117 -1.57 12.01 1.45
C CYS A 117 -0.81 11.08 2.38
N PHE A 118 -1.48 10.65 3.45
CA PHE A 118 -0.97 9.69 4.43
C PHE A 118 -1.92 8.49 4.48
N PHE A 119 -1.69 7.53 3.60
CA PHE A 119 -2.54 6.34 3.47
C PHE A 119 -2.18 5.30 4.53
N PRO A 120 -3.14 4.67 5.21
CA PRO A 120 -2.87 3.49 6.01
C PRO A 120 -2.12 2.40 5.22
N LYS A 121 -1.31 1.58 5.89
CA LYS A 121 -0.60 0.47 5.24
C LYS A 121 -1.61 -0.47 4.56
N GLY A 122 -1.33 -0.83 3.31
CA GLY A 122 -2.17 -1.72 2.50
C GLY A 122 -3.36 -1.03 1.82
N THR A 123 -3.65 0.25 2.09
CA THR A 123 -4.70 0.98 1.37
C THR A 123 -4.17 1.77 0.19
N LEU A 124 -2.86 2.05 0.11
CA LEU A 124 -2.27 2.68 -1.05
C LEU A 124 -2.17 1.66 -2.19
N SER A 125 -3.05 1.78 -3.18
CA SER A 125 -3.08 1.00 -4.41
C SER A 125 -3.08 1.91 -5.64
N TRP A 126 -2.90 1.34 -6.84
CA TRP A 126 -2.99 2.11 -8.08
C TRP A 126 -4.37 2.76 -8.24
N GLU A 127 -5.44 2.04 -7.89
CA GLU A 127 -6.81 2.54 -7.92
C GLU A 127 -7.01 3.72 -6.96
N THR A 128 -6.37 3.67 -5.80
CA THR A 128 -6.41 4.77 -4.83
C THR A 128 -5.68 6.01 -5.36
N ILE A 129 -4.51 5.82 -6.00
CA ILE A 129 -3.79 6.89 -6.68
C ILE A 129 -4.64 7.47 -7.82
N ASP A 130 -5.28 6.63 -8.62
CA ASP A 130 -6.12 7.05 -9.73
C ASP A 130 -7.33 7.88 -9.26
N GLN A 131 -7.94 7.51 -8.12
CA GLN A 131 -8.97 8.31 -7.46
C GLN A 131 -8.48 9.71 -7.08
N THR A 132 -7.20 9.88 -6.69
CA THR A 132 -6.67 11.23 -6.38
C THR A 132 -6.72 12.17 -7.60
N PHE A 133 -6.73 11.64 -8.83
CA PHE A 133 -6.87 12.40 -10.06
C PHE A 133 -8.32 12.72 -10.44
N GLY A 134 -9.29 12.34 -9.60
CA GLY A 134 -10.73 12.54 -9.84
C GLY A 134 -11.39 11.41 -10.63
N ASN A 135 -10.67 10.33 -10.92
CA ASN A 135 -11.25 9.14 -11.56
C ASN A 135 -11.99 8.31 -10.52
N ASP A 136 -13.32 8.24 -10.61
CA ASP A 136 -14.11 7.51 -9.61
C ASP A 136 -13.81 6.00 -9.63
N ARG A 137 -13.35 5.50 -8.48
CA ARG A 137 -13.07 4.09 -8.16
C ARG A 137 -13.89 3.62 -6.95
N GLY A 138 -14.79 4.44 -6.41
CA GLY A 138 -15.50 4.15 -5.16
C GLY A 138 -14.62 4.26 -3.90
N LEU A 139 -13.44 4.86 -4.02
CA LEU A 139 -12.44 4.99 -2.94
C LEU A 139 -12.34 6.41 -2.39
N GLN A 140 -13.30 7.29 -2.72
CA GLN A 140 -13.27 8.70 -2.35
C GLN A 140 -13.06 8.91 -0.85
N LYS A 141 -13.74 8.14 0.01
CA LYS A 141 -13.55 8.22 1.47
C LYS A 141 -12.11 7.94 1.91
N VAL A 142 -11.44 6.95 1.29
CA VAL A 142 -10.05 6.62 1.60
C VAL A 142 -9.12 7.77 1.21
N VAL A 143 -9.39 8.41 0.07
CA VAL A 143 -8.65 9.59 -0.39
C VAL A 143 -8.92 10.79 0.52
N ASP A 144 -10.17 11.08 0.86
CA ASP A 144 -10.55 12.21 1.71
C ASP A 144 -9.96 12.11 3.12
N ASP A 145 -9.96 10.91 3.70
CA ASP A 145 -9.40 10.66 5.04
C ASP A 145 -7.87 10.75 5.06
N ALA A 146 -7.21 10.43 3.93
CA ALA A 146 -5.76 10.36 3.83
C ALA A 146 -5.12 11.65 3.31
N CYS A 147 -5.78 12.37 2.41
CA CYS A 147 -5.21 13.45 1.62
C CYS A 147 -5.59 14.83 2.12
N LYS A 148 -4.65 15.77 1.99
CA LYS A 148 -4.86 17.19 2.21
C LYS A 148 -4.32 17.97 1.00
N PRO A 149 -5.06 18.97 0.51
CA PRO A 149 -4.52 19.91 -0.46
C PRO A 149 -3.25 20.55 0.11
N ALA A 150 -2.18 20.55 -0.67
CA ALA A 150 -0.91 21.14 -0.29
C ALA A 150 -0.87 22.57 -0.85
N GLY A 151 -1.60 23.48 -0.24
CA GLY A 151 -1.66 24.86 -0.71
C GLY A 151 -2.75 25.64 0.01
N TRP A 152 -2.33 26.37 1.04
CA TRP A 152 -3.05 27.54 1.56
C TRP A 152 -2.21 28.76 1.20
#